data_AF-A0A9D2TT17-F1
#
_entry.id   AF-A0A9D2TT17-F1
#
_cell.length_a   1.000
_cell.length_b   1.000
_cell.length_c   1.000
_cell.angle_alpha   90.00
_cell.angle_beta   90.00
_cell.angle_gamma   90.00
#
_symmetry.space_group_name_H-M   'P 1'
#
loop_
_entity.id
_entity.type
_entity.pdbx_description
1 polymer ?
#
loop_
_entity_poly.entity_id
_entity_poly.type
_entity_poly.pdbx_seq_one_letter_code
_entity_poly.pdbx_strand_id
1 'polypeptide(L)'
;MEFVEFTAKTVDDAITAACQKFLVTSDRLEYEVMEEGSSGFLGFNAKPARIKAKVKETVEDKARAFLDDVFAAMHMTVLVEVSFNEEEKVMDIELKGDDMGVLIGKRGQTLDSLQYLVSLVVNRDSDDYIRVKVDTENYRKR
;
A
#
# COMPACT_ATOMS: atom_id res chain seq x y z
N MET A 1 -0.44 7.49 2.25
CA MET A 1 0.09 8.33 3.36
C MET A 1 0.69 9.62 2.82
N GLU A 2 0.67 10.71 3.60
CA GLU A 2 1.31 11.98 3.22
C GLU A 2 2.83 11.94 3.40
N PHE A 3 3.56 12.75 2.63
CA PHE A 3 5.01 12.91 2.76
C PHE A 3 5.37 13.61 4.07
N VAL A 4 6.35 13.07 4.80
CA VAL A 4 6.91 13.66 6.01
C VAL A 4 8.29 14.23 5.70
N GLU A 5 8.59 15.43 6.21
CA GLU A 5 9.89 16.06 6.04
C GLU A 5 10.92 15.54 7.06
N PHE A 6 12.12 15.22 6.57
CA PHE A 6 13.28 14.83 7.38
C PHE A 6 14.45 15.75 7.05
N THR A 7 15.18 16.15 8.09
CA THR A 7 16.35 17.05 7.96
C THR A 7 17.53 16.43 8.68
N ALA A 8 18.68 16.37 8.00
CA ALA A 8 19.92 15.83 8.57
C ALA A 8 21.16 16.50 7.96
N LYS A 9 22.37 16.04 8.31
CA LYS A 9 23.61 16.62 7.78
C LYS A 9 23.81 16.26 6.31
N THR A 10 23.49 15.03 5.93
CA THR A 10 23.56 14.51 4.56
C THR A 10 22.20 13.94 4.14
N VAL A 11 22.01 13.74 2.84
CA VAL A 11 20.82 13.06 2.31
C VAL A 11 20.71 11.65 2.89
N ASP A 12 21.82 10.91 2.97
CA ASP A 12 21.86 9.55 3.51
C ASP A 12 21.47 9.48 4.99
N ASP A 13 21.90 10.47 5.79
CA ASP A 13 21.50 10.58 7.19
C ASP A 13 19.99 10.82 7.31
N ALA A 14 19.42 11.64 6.41
CA ALA A 14 17.99 11.93 6.39
C ALA A 14 17.17 10.71 5.96
N ILE A 15 17.65 9.93 4.97
CA ILE A 15 17.04 8.66 4.54
C ILE A 15 17.08 7.66 5.71
N THR A 16 18.20 7.55 6.40
CA THR A 16 18.35 6.67 7.56
C THR A 16 17.36 7.02 8.67
N ALA A 17 17.22 8.32 8.96
CA ALA A 17 16.24 8.80 9.94
C ALA A 17 14.80 8.48 9.52
N ALA A 18 14.47 8.60 8.23
CA ALA A 18 13.16 8.24 7.69
C ALA A 18 12.88 6.73 7.82
N CYS A 19 13.84 5.87 7.44
CA CYS A 19 13.74 4.41 7.60
C CYS A 19 13.49 4.01 9.05
N GLN A 20 14.22 4.61 10.00
CA GLN A 20 14.02 4.37 11.43
C GLN A 20 12.65 4.84 11.91
N LYS A 21 12.20 6.03 11.47
CA LYS A 21 10.91 6.60 11.86
C LYS A 21 9.74 5.75 11.38
N PHE A 22 9.81 5.25 10.15
CA PHE A 22 8.77 4.45 9.54
C PHE A 22 8.90 2.96 9.84
N LEU A 23 10.01 2.53 10.47
CA LEU A 23 10.32 1.11 10.73
C LEU A 23 10.31 0.28 9.44
N VAL A 24 10.80 0.86 8.34
CA VAL A 24 10.90 0.20 7.04
C VAL A 24 12.33 0.25 6.54
N THR A 25 12.64 -0.64 5.61
CA THR A 25 13.89 -0.66 4.85
C THR A 25 13.82 0.34 3.69
N SER A 26 14.98 0.74 3.16
CA SER A 26 15.09 1.81 2.15
C SER A 26 14.38 1.49 0.82
N ASP A 27 14.22 0.22 0.48
CA ASP A 27 13.46 -0.26 -0.69
C ASP A 27 11.95 -0.02 -0.58
N ARG A 28 11.43 0.13 0.64
CA ARG A 28 10.03 0.49 0.92
C ARG A 28 9.86 1.97 1.25
N LEU A 29 10.85 2.81 0.95
CA LEU A 29 10.81 4.25 1.16
C LEU A 29 10.75 4.98 -0.19
N GLU A 30 9.74 5.81 -0.38
CA GLU A 30 9.67 6.76 -1.50
C GLU A 30 10.06 8.14 -0.98
N TYR A 31 11.05 8.79 -1.59
CA TYR A 31 11.54 10.08 -1.12
C TYR A 31 11.91 11.02 -2.26
N GLU A 32 11.82 12.32 -1.96
CA GLU A 32 12.24 13.43 -2.82
C GLU A 32 13.25 14.29 -2.07
N VAL A 33 14.38 14.60 -2.71
CA VAL A 33 15.41 15.47 -2.15
C VAL A 33 15.00 16.93 -2.40
N MET A 34 14.75 17.67 -1.33
CA MET A 34 14.39 19.09 -1.38
C MET A 34 15.65 19.97 -1.36
N GLU A 35 16.62 19.61 -0.52
CA GLU A 35 17.93 20.27 -0.42
C GLU A 35 19.01 19.19 -0.21
N GLU A 36 20.04 19.17 -1.05
CA GLU A 36 21.12 18.16 -0.98
C GLU A 36 22.02 18.32 0.26
N GLY A 37 21.92 19.47 0.94
CA GLY A 37 22.86 19.87 1.99
C GLY A 37 24.23 20.24 1.42
N SER A 38 25.03 20.96 2.18
CA SER A 38 26.41 21.28 1.79
C SER A 38 27.32 21.25 2.99
N SER A 39 28.50 20.66 2.82
CA SER A 39 29.49 20.52 3.89
C SER A 39 30.22 21.84 4.21
N GLY A 40 30.06 22.87 3.36
CA GLY A 40 30.81 24.12 3.45
C GLY A 40 32.32 23.94 3.21
N PHE A 41 33.10 25.00 3.35
CA PHE A 41 34.57 24.92 3.32
C PHE A 41 35.09 24.79 4.76
N LEU A 42 35.78 23.70 5.08
CA LEU A 42 36.29 23.38 6.44
C LEU A 42 35.20 23.29 7.55
N GLY A 43 33.95 22.98 7.19
CA GLY A 43 32.83 22.90 8.14
C GLY A 43 32.17 24.25 8.48
N PHE A 44 32.60 25.34 7.83
CA PHE A 44 31.97 26.64 7.95
C PHE A 44 30.85 26.80 6.90
N ASN A 45 29.70 27.31 7.34
CA ASN A 45 28.51 27.55 6.52
C ASN A 45 27.88 26.27 5.91
N ALA A 46 27.84 25.18 6.69
CA ALA A 46 27.18 23.96 6.28
C ALA A 46 25.65 24.15 6.25
N LYS A 47 25.01 23.74 5.16
CA LYS A 47 23.55 23.68 5.05
C LYS A 47 23.08 22.24 5.29
N PRO A 48 22.05 22.02 6.11
CA PRO A 48 21.50 20.68 6.30
C PRO A 48 20.83 20.19 5.02
N ALA A 49 20.84 18.87 4.80
CA ALA A 49 20.06 18.23 3.76
C ALA A 49 18.61 18.06 4.23
N ARG A 50 17.67 18.19 3.30
CA ARG A 50 16.23 18.05 3.55
C ARG A 50 15.61 17.13 2.52
N ILE A 51 14.85 16.13 2.98
CA ILE A 51 14.10 15.22 2.12
C ILE A 51 12.63 15.19 2.56
N LYS A 52 11.74 14.89 1.62
CA LYS A 52 10.37 14.45 1.88
C LYS A 52 10.32 12.96 1.66
N ALA A 53 9.84 12.20 2.64
CA ALA A 53 9.75 10.75 2.52
C ALA A 53 8.38 10.24 2.97
N LYS A 54 7.91 9.17 2.32
CA LYS A 54 6.74 8.38 2.71
C LYS A 54 7.07 6.90 2.54
N VAL A 55 6.30 6.05 3.20
CA VAL A 55 6.35 4.61 2.95
C VAL A 55 5.79 4.37 1.54
N LYS A 56 6.54 3.62 0.73
CA LYS A 56 6.09 3.17 -0.59
C LYS A 56 4.87 2.27 -0.38
N GLU A 57 3.74 2.72 -0.91
CA GLU A 57 2.49 1.99 -0.82
C GLU A 57 2.54 0.79 -1.77
N THR A 58 2.29 -0.41 -1.25
CA THR A 58 2.30 -1.61 -2.10
C THR A 58 0.95 -1.81 -2.79
N VAL A 59 0.92 -2.70 -3.78
CA VAL A 59 -0.32 -3.05 -4.48
C VAL A 59 -1.31 -3.73 -3.53
N GLU A 60 -0.81 -4.49 -2.55
CA GLU A 60 -1.61 -5.11 -1.48
C GLU A 60 -2.20 -4.06 -0.54
N ASP A 61 -1.43 -3.03 -0.19
CA ASP A 61 -1.92 -1.93 0.65
C ASP A 61 -3.05 -1.17 -0.06
N LYS A 62 -2.90 -0.89 -1.37
CA LYS A 62 -3.97 -0.28 -2.19
C LYS A 62 -5.23 -1.13 -2.21
N ALA A 63 -5.10 -2.45 -2.40
CA ALA A 63 -6.22 -3.37 -2.42
C ALA A 63 -6.95 -3.41 -1.08
N ARG A 64 -6.18 -3.53 0.02
CA ARG A 64 -6.71 -3.57 1.39
C ARG A 64 -7.42 -2.27 1.74
N ALA A 65 -6.77 -1.12 1.53
CA ALA A 65 -7.34 0.18 1.84
C ALA A 65 -8.67 0.41 1.11
N PHE A 66 -8.73 0.07 -0.18
CA PHE A 66 -9.97 0.19 -0.95
C PHE A 66 -11.10 -0.69 -0.40
N LEU A 67 -10.81 -1.95 -0.08
CA LEU A 67 -11.82 -2.87 0.46
C LEU A 67 -12.28 -2.45 1.86
N ASP A 68 -11.36 -2.03 2.72
CA ASP A 68 -11.66 -1.52 4.06
C ASP A 68 -12.58 -0.29 3.98
N ASP A 69 -12.31 0.65 3.08
CA ASP A 69 -13.15 1.84 2.85
C ASP A 69 -14.56 1.45 2.37
N VAL A 70 -14.66 0.48 1.45
CA VAL A 70 -15.95 -0.03 0.96
C VAL A 70 -16.75 -0.69 2.08
N PHE A 71 -16.13 -1.56 2.88
CA PHE A 71 -16.82 -2.25 3.96
C PHE A 71 -17.19 -1.31 5.12
N ALA A 72 -16.35 -0.32 5.41
CA ALA A 72 -16.67 0.74 6.36
C ALA A 72 -17.90 1.56 5.91
N ALA A 73 -17.97 1.91 4.62
CA ALA A 73 -19.13 2.59 4.03
C ALA A 73 -20.41 1.73 4.04
N MET A 74 -20.26 0.41 4.03
CA MET A 74 -21.36 -0.55 4.18
C MET A 74 -21.73 -0.84 5.65
N HIS A 75 -21.00 -0.25 6.61
CA HIS A 75 -21.12 -0.56 8.04
C HIS A 75 -20.89 -2.04 8.39
N MET A 76 -19.99 -2.70 7.66
CA MET A 76 -19.65 -4.11 7.84
C MET A 76 -18.26 -4.26 8.47
N THR A 77 -18.11 -5.24 9.36
CA THR A 77 -16.80 -5.63 9.90
C THR A 77 -16.31 -6.86 9.13
N VAL A 78 -15.33 -6.66 8.26
CA VAL A 78 -14.76 -7.71 7.40
C VAL A 78 -13.24 -7.69 7.58
N LEU A 79 -12.66 -8.86 7.86
CA LEU A 79 -11.22 -9.06 7.84
C LEU A 79 -10.76 -9.34 6.40
N VAL A 80 -9.84 -8.51 5.90
CA VAL A 80 -9.29 -8.61 4.54
C VAL A 80 -7.86 -9.15 4.60
N GLU A 81 -7.68 -10.41 4.22
CA GLU A 81 -6.37 -11.04 4.07
C GLU A 81 -5.95 -10.98 2.60
N VAL A 82 -4.83 -10.30 2.31
CA VAL A 82 -4.30 -10.12 0.95
C VAL A 82 -2.96 -10.83 0.85
N SER A 83 -2.81 -11.65 -0.19
CA SER A 83 -1.56 -12.32 -0.57
C SER A 83 -1.26 -12.03 -2.03
N PHE A 84 -0.05 -11.55 -2.33
CA PHE A 84 0.39 -11.29 -3.69
C PHE A 84 1.57 -12.18 -4.07
N ASN A 85 1.45 -12.85 -5.20
CA ASN A 85 2.53 -13.59 -5.82
C ASN A 85 3.10 -12.74 -6.97
N GLU A 86 4.28 -12.17 -6.77
CA GLU A 86 4.95 -11.31 -7.74
C GLU A 86 5.38 -12.05 -9.02
N GLU A 87 5.75 -13.33 -8.93
CA GLU A 87 6.19 -14.14 -10.07
C GLU A 87 5.02 -14.48 -11.00
N GLU A 88 3.89 -14.90 -10.43
CA GLU A 88 2.68 -15.27 -11.17
C GLU A 88 1.76 -14.08 -11.48
N LYS A 89 2.05 -12.90 -10.91
CA LYS A 89 1.21 -11.69 -10.96
C LYS A 89 -0.24 -11.97 -10.54
N VAL A 90 -0.40 -12.81 -9.51
CA VAL A 90 -1.71 -13.17 -8.94
C VAL A 90 -1.84 -12.58 -7.55
N MET A 91 -2.94 -11.87 -7.32
CA MET A 91 -3.33 -11.39 -6.00
C MET A 91 -4.55 -12.18 -5.53
N ASP A 92 -4.40 -12.90 -4.42
CA ASP A 92 -5.47 -13.62 -3.75
C ASP A 92 -5.93 -12.81 -2.53
N ILE A 93 -7.23 -12.55 -2.47
CA ILE A 93 -7.89 -11.79 -1.40
C ILE A 93 -8.93 -12.70 -0.74
N GLU A 94 -8.77 -12.95 0.54
CA GLU A 94 -9.71 -13.71 1.36
C GLU A 94 -10.45 -12.75 2.29
N LEU A 95 -11.78 -12.81 2.24
CA LEU A 95 -12.67 -12.00 3.06
C LEU A 95 -13.31 -12.89 4.14
N LYS A 96 -13.21 -12.47 5.40
CA LYS A 96 -13.81 -13.19 6.55
C LYS A 96 -14.65 -12.25 7.41
N GLY A 97 -15.77 -12.73 7.92
CA GLY A 97 -16.62 -11.96 8.84
C GLY A 97 -17.99 -12.60 9.05
N ASP A 98 -18.83 -11.97 9.84
CA ASP A 98 -20.11 -12.57 10.25
C ASP A 98 -21.20 -12.48 9.15
N ASP A 99 -21.14 -11.46 8.29
CA ASP A 99 -22.18 -11.13 7.30
C ASP A 99 -21.80 -11.52 5.85
N MET A 100 -21.14 -12.66 5.64
CA MET A 100 -20.68 -13.09 4.31
C MET A 100 -21.81 -13.30 3.31
N GLY A 101 -23.03 -13.60 3.76
CA GLY A 101 -24.20 -13.75 2.88
C GLY A 101 -24.50 -12.49 2.04
N VAL A 102 -24.26 -11.30 2.60
CA VAL A 102 -24.42 -10.01 1.88
C VAL A 102 -23.32 -9.83 0.84
N LEU A 103 -22.08 -10.20 1.20
CA LEU A 103 -20.91 -10.09 0.31
C LEU A 103 -20.93 -11.10 -0.83
N ILE A 104 -21.48 -12.29 -0.62
CA ILE A 104 -21.72 -13.26 -1.69
C ILE A 104 -22.79 -12.72 -2.64
N GLY A 105 -23.89 -12.19 -2.08
CA GLY A 105 -25.01 -11.70 -2.88
C GLY A 105 -25.73 -12.82 -3.64
N LYS A 106 -26.73 -12.48 -4.45
CA LYS A 106 -27.51 -13.47 -5.19
C LYS A 106 -26.64 -14.08 -6.29
N ARG A 107 -26.30 -15.37 -6.17
CA ARG A 107 -25.44 -16.12 -7.12
C ARG A 107 -24.02 -15.54 -7.27
N GLY A 108 -23.44 -14.96 -6.21
CA GLY A 108 -22.06 -14.45 -6.26
C GLY A 108 -21.90 -13.03 -6.83
N GLN A 109 -22.99 -12.35 -7.20
CA GLN A 109 -22.92 -11.07 -7.93
C GLN A 109 -22.21 -9.95 -7.16
N THR A 110 -22.37 -9.87 -5.84
CA THR A 110 -21.72 -8.84 -5.03
C THR A 110 -20.21 -9.10 -4.96
N LEU A 111 -19.81 -10.35 -4.73
CA LEU A 111 -18.42 -10.77 -4.70
C LEU A 111 -17.71 -10.53 -6.03
N ASP A 112 -18.38 -10.82 -7.14
CA ASP A 112 -17.86 -10.57 -8.49
C ASP A 112 -17.71 -9.07 -8.77
N SER A 113 -18.65 -8.25 -8.28
CA SER A 113 -18.57 -6.79 -8.40
C SER A 113 -17.41 -6.23 -7.59
N LEU A 114 -17.22 -6.69 -6.35
CA LEU A 114 -16.09 -6.31 -5.51
C LEU A 114 -14.76 -6.70 -6.17
N GLN A 115 -14.65 -7.93 -6.66
CA GLN A 115 -13.47 -8.41 -7.40
C GLN A 115 -13.15 -7.51 -8.60
N TYR A 116 -14.18 -7.12 -9.36
CA TYR A 116 -13.99 -6.24 -10.51
C TYR A 116 -13.45 -4.87 -10.08
N LEU A 117 -14.06 -4.25 -9.07
CA LEU A 117 -13.65 -2.93 -8.60
C LEU A 117 -12.23 -2.92 -8.03
N VAL A 118 -11.89 -3.90 -7.18
CA VAL A 118 -10.52 -3.99 -6.62
C VAL A 118 -9.50 -4.27 -7.73
N SER A 119 -9.87 -5.06 -8.75
CA SER A 119 -9.00 -5.30 -9.91
C SER A 119 -8.70 -4.00 -10.66
N LEU A 120 -9.69 -3.11 -10.83
CA LEU A 120 -9.48 -1.80 -11.44
C LEU A 120 -8.57 -0.90 -10.60
N VAL A 121 -8.71 -0.93 -9.27
CA VAL A 121 -7.90 -0.12 -8.35
C VAL A 121 -6.44 -0.59 -8.38
N VAL A 122 -6.22 -1.89 -8.27
CA VAL A 122 -4.87 -2.49 -8.26
C VAL A 122 -4.16 -2.27 -9.60
N ASN A 123 -4.88 -2.40 -10.71
CA ASN A 123 -4.28 -2.27 -12.05
C ASN A 123 -4.18 -0.83 -12.57
N ARG A 124 -4.65 0.19 -11.83
CA ARG A 124 -4.67 1.58 -12.33
C ARG A 124 -3.26 2.13 -12.61
N ASP A 125 -2.34 1.88 -11.69
CA ASP A 125 -0.97 2.41 -11.72
C ASP A 125 0.07 1.27 -11.80
N SER A 126 -0.35 0.07 -12.23
CA SER A 126 0.54 -1.08 -12.37
C SER A 126 1.02 -1.20 -13.81
N ASP A 127 2.32 -1.35 -13.99
CA ASP A 127 2.93 -1.58 -15.32
C ASP A 127 2.53 -2.95 -15.90
N ASP A 128 2.37 -3.94 -15.02
CA ASP A 128 1.94 -5.30 -15.37
C ASP A 128 0.49 -5.53 -14.95
N TYR A 129 -0.23 -6.34 -15.74
CA TYR A 129 -1.56 -6.78 -15.37
C TYR A 129 -1.52 -7.78 -14.20
N ILE A 130 -2.14 -7.43 -13.08
CA ILE A 130 -2.29 -8.25 -11.89
C ILE A 130 -3.67 -8.93 -11.92
N ARG A 131 -3.68 -10.27 -11.92
CA ARG A 131 -4.91 -11.05 -11.81
C ARG A 131 -5.37 -11.09 -10.36
N VAL A 132 -6.44 -10.36 -10.05
CA VAL A 132 -7.05 -10.36 -8.71
C VAL A 132 -8.13 -11.44 -8.59
N LYS A 133 -8.06 -12.24 -7.53
CA LYS A 133 -9.06 -13.23 -7.13
C LYS A 133 -9.57 -12.87 -5.74
N VAL A 134 -10.88 -12.71 -5.61
CA VAL A 134 -11.54 -12.50 -4.32
C VAL A 134 -12.37 -13.75 -4.00
N ASP A 135 -12.23 -14.26 -2.78
CA ASP A 135 -13.00 -15.38 -2.26
C ASP A 135 -13.46 -15.11 -0.82
N THR A 136 -14.46 -15.87 -0.39
CA THR A 136 -15.03 -15.88 0.96
C THR A 136 -15.22 -17.32 1.39
N GLU A 137 -14.50 -17.80 2.39
CA GLU A 137 -14.69 -19.13 3.02
C GLU A 137 -14.77 -20.31 2.02
N ASN A 138 -13.99 -20.27 0.92
CA ASN A 138 -14.06 -21.23 -0.21
C ASN A 138 -15.45 -21.33 -0.90
N TYR A 139 -16.22 -20.25 -0.94
CA TYR A 139 -17.53 -20.24 -1.60
C TYR A 139 -17.45 -20.68 -3.07
N ARG A 140 -16.39 -20.28 -3.79
CA ARG A 140 -16.23 -20.63 -5.22
C ARG A 140 -15.90 -22.09 -5.50
N LYS A 141 -15.62 -22.89 -4.47
CA LYS A 141 -15.38 -24.34 -4.60
C LYS A 141 -16.65 -25.19 -4.42
N ARG A 142 -17.81 -24.57 -4.17
CA ARG A 142 -19.10 -25.26 -3.97
C ARG A 142 -20.05 -25.15 -5.15
#